data_AF-A0A5S9M2V9-F1
#
_entry.id   AF-A0A5S9M2V9-F1
#
_cell.length_a   1.000
_cell.length_b   1.000
_cell.length_c   1.000
_cell.angle_alpha   90.00
_cell.angle_beta   90.00
_cell.angle_gamma   90.00
#
_symmetry.space_group_name_H-M   'P 1'
#
loop_
_entity.id
_entity.type
_entity.pdbx_description
1 polymer ?
#
loop_
_entity_poly.entity_id
_entity_poly.type
_entity_poly.pdbx_seq_one_letter_code
_entity_poly.pdbx_strand_id
1 'polypeptide(L)'
;MILSAKHGFLKADDIIHENYDVAFGTPHAKQITREELSQQFHQKIFFAYDELVVLGGKKYRKVIDPLLQPHQKKRIIRWLHIKELATCFRRYIKQWNQK
;
A
#
# COMPACT_ATOMS: atom_id res chain seq x y z
N MET A 1 -3.87 -3.85 2.66
CA MET A 1 -2.42 -4.17 2.63
C MET A 1 -1.63 -3.01 3.20
N ILE A 2 -0.50 -3.31 3.83
CA ILE A 2 0.35 -2.36 4.54
C ILE A 2 1.68 -2.26 3.78
N LEU A 3 2.16 -1.04 3.53
CA LEU A 3 3.44 -0.80 2.87
C LEU A 3 4.52 -0.48 3.91
N SER A 4 5.48 -1.38 4.04
CA SER A 4 6.62 -1.36 4.96
C SER A 4 7.93 -1.02 4.24
N ALA A 5 8.77 -0.21 4.89
CA ALA A 5 10.10 0.12 4.38
C ALA A 5 11.10 -1.04 4.48
N LYS A 6 10.85 -2.01 5.37
CA LYS A 6 11.72 -3.17 5.57
C LYS A 6 11.23 -4.39 4.79
N HIS A 7 9.92 -4.61 4.78
CA HIS A 7 9.32 -5.85 4.26
C HIS A 7 8.48 -5.67 2.99
N GLY A 8 8.25 -4.43 2.54
CA GLY A 8 7.42 -4.15 1.38
C GLY A 8 5.93 -4.31 1.66
N PHE A 9 5.23 -5.09 0.84
CA PHE A 9 3.78 -5.25 0.92
C PHE A 9 3.37 -6.38 1.87
N LEU A 10 2.84 -6.01 3.03
CA LEU A 10 2.36 -6.93 4.07
C LEU A 10 0.83 -7.03 4.08
N LYS A 11 0.32 -8.20 4.49
CA LYS A 11 -1.07 -8.39 4.92
C LYS A 11 -1.24 -7.91 6.35
N ALA A 12 -2.49 -7.66 6.76
CA ALA A 12 -2.77 -7.23 8.13
C ALA A 12 -2.42 -8.32 9.17
N ASP A 13 -2.52 -9.58 8.76
CA ASP A 13 -2.29 -10.74 9.62
C ASP A 13 -0.84 -11.25 9.58
N ASP A 14 0.04 -10.59 8.82
CA ASP A 14 1.46 -10.96 8.75
C ASP A 14 2.16 -10.58 10.08
N ILE A 15 2.71 -11.57 10.79
CA ILE A 15 3.40 -11.37 12.08
C ILE A 15 4.89 -11.07 11.84
N ILE A 16 5.34 -9.90 12.29
CA ILE A 16 6.75 -9.49 12.23
C ILE A 16 7.39 -9.78 13.60
N HIS A 17 8.35 -10.72 13.63
CA HIS A 17 9.04 -11.12 14.85
C HIS A 17 10.30 -10.28 15.12
N GLU A 18 10.73 -9.49 14.14
CA GLU A 18 11.96 -8.69 14.22
C GLU A 18 11.68 -7.23 14.54
N ASN A 19 12.67 -6.55 15.14
CA ASN A 19 12.58 -5.13 15.41
C ASN A 19 12.44 -4.30 14.11
N TYR A 20 11.63 -3.25 14.21
CA TYR A 20 11.12 -2.45 13.09
C TYR A 20 11.68 -1.01 13.13
N ASP A 21 12.99 -0.87 12.95
CA ASP A 21 13.68 0.45 12.93
C ASP A 21 14.07 0.87 11.51
N VAL A 22 13.12 0.81 10.56
CA VAL A 22 13.36 1.19 9.16
C VAL A 22 12.22 2.07 8.65
N ALA A 23 12.57 3.21 8.05
CA ALA A 23 11.62 4.17 7.51
C ALA A 23 11.95 4.54 6.06
N PHE A 24 10.91 4.80 5.26
CA PHE A 24 11.07 5.34 3.91
C PHE A 24 11.60 6.77 3.96
N GLY A 25 12.75 7.03 3.32
CA GLY A 25 13.38 8.35 3.21
C GLY A 25 14.68 8.49 3.98
N THR A 26 15.02 7.54 4.85
CA THR A 26 16.32 7.42 5.51
C THR A 26 17.07 6.22 4.92
N PRO A 27 18.26 6.40 4.32
CA PRO A 27 19.04 5.29 3.81
C PRO A 27 19.34 4.30 4.94
N HIS A 28 18.88 3.06 4.79
CA HIS A 28 19.14 2.00 5.75
C HIS A 28 19.47 0.72 5.00
N ALA A 29 20.52 0.00 5.40
CA ALA A 29 20.99 -1.20 4.70
C ALA A 29 19.93 -2.31 4.61
N LYS A 30 18.97 -2.32 5.55
CA LYS A 30 17.83 -3.26 5.58
C LYS A 30 16.56 -2.74 4.90
N GLN A 31 16.63 -1.61 4.20
CA GLN A 31 15.47 -1.08 3.47
C GLN A 31 15.24 -1.93 2.21
N ILE A 32 13.99 -2.29 1.98
CA ILE A 32 13.60 -3.06 0.79
C ILE A 32 13.96 -2.27 -0.49
N THR A 33 14.53 -2.98 -1.44
CA THR A 33 14.92 -2.42 -2.74
C THR A 33 13.70 -2.22 -3.64
N ARG A 34 13.87 -1.44 -4.71
CA ARG A 34 12.80 -1.21 -5.67
C ARG A 34 12.48 -2.49 -6.45
N GLU A 35 13.49 -3.28 -6.72
CA GLU A 35 13.43 -4.53 -7.45
C GLU A 35 12.60 -5.55 -6.66
N GLU A 36 12.88 -5.70 -5.36
CA GLU A 36 12.08 -6.56 -4.47
C GLU A 36 10.63 -6.09 -4.34
N LEU A 37 10.40 -4.77 -4.24
CA LEU A 37 9.05 -4.20 -4.24
C LEU A 37 8.30 -4.50 -5.54
N SER A 38 8.96 -4.40 -6.69
CA SER A 38 8.37 -4.72 -7.99
C SER A 38 8.04 -6.21 -8.10
N GLN A 39 8.94 -7.08 -7.67
CA GLN A 39 8.67 -8.53 -7.61
C GLN A 39 7.45 -8.84 -6.74
N GLN A 40 7.36 -8.26 -5.54
CA GLN A 40 6.17 -8.41 -4.69
C GLN A 40 4.91 -7.84 -5.34
N PHE A 41 5.03 -6.73 -6.08
CA PHE A 41 3.91 -6.12 -6.79
C PHE A 41 3.32 -7.09 -7.83
N HIS A 42 4.18 -7.80 -8.56
CA HIS A 42 3.79 -8.84 -9.52
C HIS A 42 3.26 -10.10 -8.83
N GLN A 43 3.97 -10.63 -7.83
CA GLN A 43 3.57 -11.85 -7.11
C GLN A 43 2.22 -11.73 -6.42
N LYS A 44 1.91 -10.54 -5.90
CA LYS A 44 0.63 -10.25 -5.22
C LYS A 44 -0.46 -9.79 -6.18
N ILE A 45 -0.21 -9.89 -7.50
CA ILE A 45 -1.17 -9.65 -8.57
C ILE A 45 -1.76 -8.23 -8.51
N PHE A 46 -0.98 -7.26 -8.03
CA PHE A 46 -1.46 -5.88 -7.94
C PHE A 46 -1.70 -5.26 -9.32
N PHE A 47 -1.06 -5.80 -10.37
CA PHE A 47 -1.27 -5.40 -11.75
C PHE A 47 -2.67 -5.71 -12.29
N ALA A 48 -3.42 -6.63 -11.68
CA ALA A 48 -4.76 -6.98 -12.14
C ALA A 48 -5.83 -5.97 -11.70
N TYR A 49 -5.47 -5.00 -10.85
CA TYR A 49 -6.41 -3.99 -10.37
C TYR A 49 -6.25 -2.70 -11.18
N ASP A 50 -7.36 -2.22 -11.75
CA ASP A 50 -7.39 -0.95 -12.49
C ASP A 50 -7.23 0.28 -11.59
N GLU A 51 -7.60 0.19 -10.31
CA GLU A 51 -7.48 1.29 -9.34
C GLU A 51 -6.78 0.84 -8.05
N LEU A 52 -5.67 1.52 -7.71
CA LEU A 52 -5.02 1.39 -6.40
C LEU A 52 -5.36 2.61 -5.52
N VAL A 53 -6.05 2.33 -4.41
CA VAL A 53 -6.36 3.33 -3.38
C VAL A 53 -5.28 3.32 -2.31
N VAL A 54 -4.50 4.41 -2.24
CA VAL A 54 -3.41 4.55 -1.28
C VAL A 54 -3.83 5.46 -0.13
N LEU A 55 -3.97 4.86 1.05
CA LEU A 55 -4.22 5.55 2.32
C LEU A 55 -2.88 5.93 2.94
N GLY A 56 -2.27 7.01 2.46
CA GLY A 56 -0.94 7.39 2.90
C GLY A 56 -0.52 8.80 2.48
N GLY A 57 0.50 9.32 3.15
CA GLY A 57 1.09 10.62 2.82
C GLY A 57 1.92 10.59 1.51
N LYS A 58 2.33 11.78 1.05
CA LYS A 58 3.11 11.98 -0.19
C LYS A 58 4.38 11.12 -0.28
N LYS A 59 4.97 10.71 0.85
CA LYS A 59 6.17 9.86 0.88
C LYS A 59 5.96 8.51 0.18
N TYR A 60 4.78 7.89 0.35
CA TYR A 60 4.48 6.60 -0.25
C TYR A 60 4.19 6.68 -1.75
N ARG A 61 3.77 7.87 -2.22
CA ARG A 61 3.61 8.13 -3.66
C ARG A 61 4.90 7.87 -4.42
N LYS A 62 6.04 8.33 -3.89
CA LYS A 62 7.35 8.13 -4.53
C LYS A 62 7.73 6.65 -4.66
N VAL A 63 7.21 5.80 -3.78
CA VAL A 63 7.46 4.35 -3.76
C VAL A 63 6.51 3.61 -4.70
N ILE A 64 5.24 4.02 -4.76
CA ILE A 64 4.20 3.35 -5.56
C ILE A 64 4.20 3.77 -7.03
N ASP A 65 4.37 5.07 -7.32
CA ASP A 65 4.34 5.60 -8.69
C ASP A 65 5.24 4.83 -9.68
N PRO A 66 6.49 4.47 -9.33
CA PRO A 66 7.35 3.70 -10.22
C PRO A 66 6.97 2.23 -10.41
N LEU A 67 5.98 1.71 -9.69
CA LEU A 67 5.51 0.31 -9.75
C LEU A 67 4.23 0.16 -10.57
N LEU A 68 3.49 1.24 -10.79
CA LEU A 68 2.20 1.23 -11.49
C LEU A 68 2.38 1.06 -13.00
N GLN A 69 1.50 0.28 -13.61
CA GLN A 69 1.40 0.22 -15.06
C GLN A 69 0.64 1.44 -15.62
N PRO A 70 0.84 1.81 -16.91
CA PRO A 70 0.22 2.98 -17.51
C PRO A 70 -1.31 3.01 -17.45
N HIS A 71 -1.96 1.83 -17.45
CA HIS A 71 -3.41 1.71 -17.37
C HIS A 71 -3.96 1.86 -15.94
N GLN A 72 -3.13 1.71 -14.91
CA GLN A 72 -3.57 1.70 -13.53
C GLN A 72 -3.77 3.12 -12.99
N LYS A 73 -4.95 3.38 -12.45
CA LYS A 73 -5.29 4.63 -11.78
C LYS A 73 -4.88 4.55 -10.31
N LYS A 74 -4.21 5.58 -9.82
CA LYS A 74 -3.91 5.74 -8.39
C LYS A 74 -4.79 6.81 -7.79
N ARG A 75 -5.57 6.44 -6.77
CA ARG A 75 -6.31 7.40 -5.94
C ARG A 75 -5.67 7.50 -4.56
N ILE A 76 -5.08 8.66 -4.25
CA ILE A 76 -4.58 8.94 -2.90
C ILE A 76 -5.71 9.59 -2.11
N ILE A 77 -5.98 9.06 -0.94
CA ILE A 77 -6.95 9.69 -0.05
C ILE A 77 -6.19 10.44 1.04
N ARG A 78 -6.31 11.77 0.96
CA ARG A 78 -5.67 12.70 1.88
C ARG A 78 -6.39 12.66 3.23
N TRP A 79 -5.67 12.91 4.32
CA TRP A 79 -6.19 12.87 5.70
C TRP A 79 -7.49 13.66 5.89
N LEU A 80 -7.68 14.75 5.15
CA LEU A 80 -8.89 15.60 5.19
C LEU A 80 -10.17 14.85 4.76
N HIS A 81 -10.06 13.81 3.93
CA HIS A 81 -11.20 12.99 3.46
C HIS A 81 -11.36 11.68 4.27
N ILE A 82 -10.63 11.49 5.38
CA ILE A 82 -10.77 10.28 6.21
C ILE A 82 -12.20 10.13 6.76
N LYS A 83 -12.91 11.23 7.01
CA LYS A 83 -14.32 11.20 7.41
C LYS A 83 -15.23 10.59 6.33
N GLU A 84 -14.98 10.92 5.05
CA GLU A 84 -15.71 10.34 3.92
C GLU A 84 -15.31 8.89 3.65
N LEU A 85 -14.03 8.56 3.89
CA LEU A 85 -13.54 7.20 3.84
C LEU A 85 -14.17 6.29 4.88
N ALA A 86 -14.41 6.77 6.10
CA ALA A 86 -15.16 6.00 7.08
C ALA A 86 -16.55 5.64 6.54
N THR A 87 -17.18 6.54 5.78
CA THR A 87 -18.46 6.31 5.10
C THR A 87 -18.34 5.34 3.93
N CYS A 88 -17.35 5.50 3.04
CA CYS A 88 -17.08 4.58 1.93
C CYS A 88 -16.70 3.18 2.43
N PHE A 89 -15.90 3.08 3.48
CA PHE A 89 -15.48 1.82 4.09
C PHE A 89 -16.66 1.14 4.79
N ARG A 90 -17.53 1.89 5.49
CA ARG A 90 -18.81 1.35 6.00
C ARG A 90 -19.72 0.84 4.88
N ARG A 91 -19.78 1.54 3.75
CA ARG A 91 -20.59 1.14 2.59
C ARG A 91 -20.02 -0.09 1.89
N TYR A 92 -18.69 -0.20 1.78
CA TYR A 92 -17.99 -1.34 1.20
C TYR A 92 -18.08 -2.59 2.11
N ILE A 93 -17.89 -2.44 3.42
CA ILE A 93 -18.10 -3.52 4.39
C ILE A 93 -19.56 -3.99 4.42
N LYS A 94 -20.54 -3.07 4.34
CA LYS A 94 -21.95 -3.44 4.23
C LYS A 94 -22.26 -4.27 2.97
N GLN A 95 -21.64 -3.96 1.83
CA GLN A 95 -21.80 -4.77 0.61
C GLN A 95 -21.13 -6.15 0.74
N TRP A 96 -20.04 -6.25 1.50
CA TRP A 96 -19.35 -7.52 1.75
C TRP A 96 -20.11 -8.45 2.71
N ASN A 97 -20.80 -7.89 3.71
CA ASN A 97 -21.63 -8.66 4.66
C ASN A 97 -23.03 -9.04 4.14
N GLN A 98 -23.36 -8.74 2.88
CA GLN A 98 -24.63 -9.13 2.24
C GLN A 98 -24.47 -10.15 1.11
N LYS A 99 -23.29 -10.79 0.99
CA LYS A 99 -23.06 -12.00 0.20
C LYS A 99 -22.67 -13.13 1.14
#